data_AF-A0A936MN23-F1
#
_entry.id   AF-A0A936MN23-F1
#
_cell.length_a   1.000
_cell.length_b   1.000
_cell.length_c   1.000
_cell.angle_alpha   90.00
_cell.angle_beta   90.00
_cell.angle_gamma   90.00
#
_symmetry.space_group_name_H-M   'P 1'
#
loop_
_entity.id
_entity.type
_entity.pdbx_description
1 polymer ?
#
loop_
_entity_poly.entity_id
_entity_poly.type
_entity_poly.pdbx_seq_one_letter_code
_entity_poly.pdbx_strand_id
1 'polypeptide(L)'
;MWSTDTKQLDSRTRKSIIHWNGVPLSTRRAYELCLSSAPFRQAFIDDLCAVPFAAFFWETPPLTADTAERGFEYVVTDAPTLAMALPEVQAFSEHFGKDASGSEIVTFENLGRDAMLVVPCPIAEQIRYTHLGAFVRGAPQAQVHTLLSALGRAVWPVSAIDPFG
;
A
#
# COMPACT_ATOMS: atom_id res chain seq x y z
N MET A 1 7.76 -17.11 -10.07
CA MET A 1 8.52 -16.44 -9.01
C MET A 1 8.38 -14.95 -9.20
N TRP A 2 8.09 -14.22 -8.11
CA TRP A 2 8.06 -12.76 -8.10
C TRP A 2 9.48 -12.21 -8.08
N SER A 3 9.72 -11.13 -8.82
CA SER A 3 10.97 -10.38 -8.76
C SER A 3 10.68 -8.91 -8.99
N THR A 4 11.53 -8.05 -8.44
CA THR A 4 11.38 -6.59 -8.55
C THR A 4 12.65 -5.99 -9.12
N ASP A 5 12.50 -5.32 -10.25
CA ASP A 5 13.60 -4.58 -10.87
C ASP A 5 13.54 -3.13 -10.38
N THR A 6 14.58 -2.71 -9.65
CA THR A 6 14.65 -1.36 -9.09
C THR A 6 15.76 -0.55 -9.76
N LYS A 7 15.38 0.61 -10.29
CA LYS A 7 16.29 1.62 -10.85
C LYS A 7 16.35 2.82 -9.92
N GLN A 8 17.57 3.18 -9.50
CA GLN A 8 17.81 4.47 -8.85
C GLN A 8 17.66 5.60 -9.89
N LEU A 9 16.81 6.59 -9.62
CA LEU A 9 16.63 7.74 -10.51
C LEU A 9 17.54 8.91 -10.13
N ASP A 10 17.71 9.15 -8.82
CA ASP A 10 18.61 10.14 -8.23
C ASP A 10 19.01 9.68 -6.81
N SER A 11 19.67 10.51 -5.98
CA SER A 11 20.07 10.12 -4.61
C SER A 11 18.93 9.73 -3.66
N ARG A 12 17.70 10.15 -3.96
CA ARG A 12 16.52 10.09 -3.07
C ARG A 12 15.35 9.36 -3.68
N THR A 13 15.37 9.08 -4.97
CA THR A 13 14.23 8.50 -5.70
C THR A 13 14.59 7.17 -6.36
N ARG A 14 13.75 6.16 -6.18
CA ARG A 14 13.86 4.85 -6.83
C ARG A 14 12.55 4.51 -7.53
N LYS A 15 12.65 3.90 -8.71
CA LYS A 15 11.51 3.35 -9.44
C LYS A 15 11.65 1.84 -9.51
N SER A 16 10.56 1.13 -9.25
CA SER A 16 10.50 -0.33 -9.24
C SER A 16 9.43 -0.85 -10.20
N ILE A 17 9.68 -2.00 -10.83
CA ILE A 17 8.72 -2.74 -11.65
C ILE A 17 8.66 -4.18 -11.15
N ILE A 18 7.46 -4.69 -10.88
CA ILE A 18 7.26 -6.06 -10.38
C ILE A 18 6.99 -7.02 -11.54
N HIS A 19 7.65 -8.17 -11.51
CA HIS A 19 7.57 -9.22 -12.52
C HIS A 19 7.05 -10.53 -11.95
N TRP A 20 6.31 -11.29 -12.77
CA TRP A 20 6.04 -12.71 -12.59
C TRP A 20 6.81 -13.51 -13.63
N ASN A 21 7.69 -14.41 -13.20
CA ASN A 21 8.44 -15.26 -14.13
C ASN A 21 9.16 -14.45 -15.23
N GLY A 22 9.73 -13.28 -14.87
CA GLY A 22 10.44 -12.39 -15.79
C GLY A 22 9.55 -11.51 -16.68
N VAL A 23 8.22 -11.59 -16.55
CA VAL A 23 7.26 -10.75 -17.29
C VAL A 23 6.67 -9.70 -16.36
N PRO A 24 6.61 -8.40 -16.73
CA PRO A 24 5.98 -7.37 -15.91
C PRO A 24 4.54 -7.75 -15.57
N LEU A 25 4.18 -7.69 -14.29
CA LEU A 25 2.78 -7.79 -13.88
C LEU A 25 2.01 -6.57 -14.39
N SER A 26 0.76 -6.72 -14.83
CA SER A 26 -0.08 -5.54 -15.07
C SER A 26 -0.49 -4.89 -13.74
N THR A 27 -0.78 -3.59 -13.79
CA THR A 27 -1.28 -2.83 -12.63
C THR A 27 -2.56 -3.45 -12.06
N ARG A 28 -3.51 -3.82 -12.92
CA ARG A 28 -4.73 -4.55 -12.51
C ARG A 28 -4.35 -5.81 -11.75
N ARG A 29 -3.46 -6.64 -12.31
CA ARG A 29 -3.09 -7.91 -11.71
C ARG A 29 -2.40 -7.74 -10.37
N ALA A 30 -1.56 -6.72 -10.20
CA ALA A 30 -0.92 -6.42 -8.92
C ALA A 30 -1.96 -6.14 -7.81
N TYR A 31 -2.98 -5.31 -8.06
CA TYR A 31 -4.03 -5.03 -7.08
C TYR A 31 -4.95 -6.23 -6.82
N GLU A 32 -5.27 -7.04 -7.84
CA GLU A 32 -5.98 -8.32 -7.66
C GLU A 32 -5.20 -9.29 -6.74
N LEU A 33 -3.87 -9.34 -6.91
CA LEU A 33 -3.00 -10.18 -6.08
C LEU A 33 -2.84 -9.62 -4.67
N CYS A 34 -2.82 -8.29 -4.50
CA CYS A 34 -2.93 -7.66 -3.18
C CYS A 34 -4.16 -8.17 -2.43
N LEU A 35 -5.32 -8.25 -3.10
CA LEU A 35 -6.55 -8.78 -2.52
C LEU A 35 -6.48 -10.29 -2.23
N SER A 36 -6.03 -11.09 -3.20
CA SER A 36 -6.26 -12.55 -3.22
C SER A 36 -5.06 -13.42 -2.85
N SER A 37 -3.83 -12.90 -2.84
CA SER A 37 -2.60 -13.71 -2.75
C SER A 37 -1.72 -13.29 -1.58
N ALA A 38 -1.76 -14.07 -0.49
CA ALA A 38 -0.86 -13.88 0.64
C ALA A 38 0.64 -14.01 0.25
N PRO A 39 1.06 -14.95 -0.62
CA PRO A 39 2.45 -15.02 -1.07
C PRO A 39 2.91 -13.78 -1.84
N PHE A 40 2.04 -13.20 -2.67
CA PHE A 40 2.36 -11.94 -3.37
C PHE A 40 2.49 -10.79 -2.38
N ARG A 41 1.52 -10.64 -1.46
CA ARG A 41 1.60 -9.62 -0.42
C ARG A 41 2.89 -9.74 0.39
N GLN A 42 3.32 -10.96 0.71
CA GLN A 42 4.57 -11.17 1.44
C GLN A 42 5.76 -10.65 0.64
N ALA A 43 5.91 -11.07 -0.62
CA ALA A 43 7.01 -10.60 -1.47
C ALA A 43 7.01 -9.07 -1.62
N PHE A 44 5.82 -8.47 -1.74
CA PHE A 44 5.71 -7.01 -1.85
C PHE A 44 6.02 -6.29 -0.53
N ILE A 45 5.65 -6.85 0.62
CA ILE A 45 6.06 -6.34 1.94
C ILE A 45 7.59 -6.41 2.08
N ASP A 46 8.20 -7.52 1.67
CA ASP A 46 9.65 -7.70 1.72
C ASP A 46 10.37 -6.62 0.88
N ASP A 47 9.86 -6.32 -0.32
CA ASP A 47 10.37 -5.23 -1.17
C ASP A 47 10.27 -3.86 -0.49
N LEU A 48 9.13 -3.55 0.13
CA LEU A 48 8.92 -2.27 0.84
C LEU A 48 9.82 -2.16 2.08
N CYS A 49 10.01 -3.27 2.81
CA CYS A 49 10.92 -3.33 3.95
C CYS A 49 12.38 -3.10 3.54
N ALA A 50 12.78 -3.61 2.37
CA ALA A 50 14.13 -3.49 1.82
C ALA A 50 14.47 -2.11 1.25
N VAL A 51 13.50 -1.18 1.14
CA VAL A 51 13.77 0.22 0.79
C VAL A 51 14.75 0.81 1.80
N PRO A 52 15.86 1.44 1.39
CA PRO A 52 16.92 1.87 2.32
C PRO A 52 16.63 3.19 3.03
N PHE A 53 15.52 3.86 2.70
CA PHE A 53 15.12 5.11 3.33
C PHE A 53 14.39 4.83 4.64
N ALA A 54 14.73 5.57 5.70
CA ALA A 54 14.05 5.44 6.99
C ALA A 54 12.55 5.65 6.84
N ALA A 55 12.16 6.73 6.15
CA ALA A 55 10.80 7.06 5.76
C ALA A 55 10.76 7.41 4.27
N PHE A 56 9.64 7.11 3.61
CA PHE A 56 9.49 7.36 2.18
C PHE A 56 8.03 7.58 1.81
N PHE A 57 7.81 8.35 0.75
CA PHE A 57 6.55 8.34 0.00
C PHE A 57 6.57 7.14 -0.94
N TRP A 58 5.40 6.52 -1.14
CA TRP A 58 5.19 5.47 -2.12
C TRP A 58 4.09 5.92 -3.07
N GLU A 59 4.37 5.95 -4.36
CA GLU A 59 3.48 6.48 -5.38
C GLU A 59 3.41 5.53 -6.58
N THR A 60 2.25 5.42 -7.19
CA THR A 60 2.03 4.71 -8.46
C THR A 60 1.55 5.69 -9.52
N PRO A 61 1.73 5.41 -10.81
CA PRO A 61 1.03 6.14 -11.86
C PRO A 61 -0.50 6.13 -11.62
N PRO A 62 -1.24 7.14 -12.12
CA PRO A 62 -2.68 7.16 -12.05
C PRO A 62 -3.28 5.88 -12.66
N LEU A 63 -4.21 5.24 -11.94
CA LEU A 63 -4.94 4.09 -12.46
C LEU A 63 -6.08 4.57 -13.35
N THR A 64 -5.98 4.28 -14.64
CA THR A 64 -7.00 4.50 -15.66
C THR A 64 -7.16 3.22 -16.48
N ALA A 65 -8.17 3.14 -17.35
CA ALA A 65 -8.31 2.02 -18.28
C ALA A 65 -7.03 1.80 -19.11
N ASP A 66 -6.34 2.88 -19.49
CA ASP A 66 -5.12 2.84 -20.30
C ASP A 66 -3.88 2.39 -19.51
N THR A 67 -3.84 2.58 -18.19
CA THR A 67 -2.70 2.20 -17.34
C THR A 67 -2.90 0.88 -16.59
N ALA A 68 -4.15 0.40 -16.48
CA ALA A 68 -4.50 -0.85 -15.82
C ALA A 68 -3.75 -2.07 -16.40
N GLU A 69 -3.58 -2.12 -17.72
CA GLU A 69 -2.89 -3.22 -18.41
C GLU A 69 -1.39 -2.99 -18.60
N ARG A 70 -0.88 -1.81 -18.23
CA ARG A 70 0.57 -1.53 -18.26
C ARG A 70 1.27 -2.23 -17.10
N GLY A 71 2.58 -2.43 -17.26
CA GLY A 71 3.45 -2.95 -16.21
C GLY A 71 3.28 -2.17 -14.90
N PHE A 72 3.06 -2.88 -13.80
CA PHE A 72 2.92 -2.31 -12.48
C PHE A 72 4.26 -1.74 -12.04
N GLU A 73 4.26 -0.42 -11.84
CA GLU A 73 5.41 0.32 -11.40
C GLU A 73 5.05 1.22 -10.22
N TYR A 74 6.02 1.42 -9.34
CA TYR A 74 5.91 2.36 -8.23
C TYR A 74 7.22 3.12 -8.05
N VAL A 75 7.11 4.30 -7.44
CA VAL A 75 8.23 5.14 -7.05
C VAL A 75 8.26 5.22 -5.53
N VAL A 76 9.46 5.15 -4.97
CA VAL A 76 9.71 5.53 -3.57
C VAL A 76 10.66 6.71 -3.51
N THR A 77 10.28 7.72 -2.73
CA THR A 77 11.04 8.96 -2.57
C THR A 77 11.38 9.16 -1.10
N ASP A 78 12.67 9.35 -0.80
CA ASP A 78 13.19 9.56 0.55
C ASP A 78 12.55 10.78 1.23
N ALA A 79 11.95 10.55 2.41
CA ALA A 79 11.19 11.52 3.16
C ALA A 79 11.74 11.66 4.61
N PRO A 80 12.98 12.14 4.79
CA PRO A 80 13.65 12.18 6.10
C PRO A 80 12.92 13.05 7.13
N THR A 81 12.14 14.03 6.68
CA THR A 81 11.27 14.84 7.56
C THR A 81 10.21 14.00 8.26
N LEU A 82 9.65 12.98 7.60
CA LEU A 82 8.68 12.05 8.20
C LEU A 82 9.32 11.13 9.24
N ALA A 83 10.61 10.81 9.08
CA ALA A 83 11.34 10.00 10.07
C ALA A 83 11.51 10.73 11.42
N MET A 84 11.39 12.06 11.42
CA MET A 84 11.43 12.91 12.62
C MET A 84 10.05 13.30 13.13
N ALA A 85 8.98 12.91 12.43
CA ALA A 85 7.62 13.28 12.80
C ALA A 85 7.14 12.49 14.02
N LEU A 86 6.30 13.12 14.83
CA LEU A 86 5.57 12.44 15.89
C LEU A 86 4.25 11.88 15.32
N PRO A 87 3.82 10.68 15.74
CA PRO A 87 2.57 10.11 15.28
C PRO A 87 1.37 10.96 15.74
N GLU A 88 0.48 11.29 14.81
CA GLU A 88 -0.76 12.01 15.11
C GLU A 88 -1.91 11.01 15.38
N VAL A 89 -1.93 10.49 16.60
CA VAL A 89 -2.80 9.37 17.01
C VAL A 89 -4.29 9.67 16.87
N GLN A 90 -4.68 10.95 16.90
CA GLN A 90 -6.07 11.39 16.88
C GLN A 90 -6.59 11.73 15.48
N ALA A 91 -5.73 11.78 14.45
CA ALA A 91 -6.10 12.27 13.12
C ALA A 91 -7.32 11.53 12.53
N PHE A 92 -7.48 10.25 12.85
CA PHE A 92 -8.58 9.40 12.36
C PHE A 92 -9.32 8.67 13.49
N SER A 93 -9.20 9.13 14.74
CA SER A 93 -9.78 8.43 15.89
C SER A 93 -11.30 8.31 15.82
N GLU A 94 -11.96 9.27 15.20
CA GLU A 94 -13.40 9.20 14.94
C GLU A 94 -13.78 8.06 13.99
N HIS A 95 -12.86 7.54 13.19
CA HIS A 95 -13.13 6.41 12.27
C HIS A 95 -12.86 5.05 12.90
N PHE A 96 -12.04 4.99 13.95
CA PHE A 96 -11.69 3.73 14.61
C PHE A 96 -12.86 3.20 15.44
N GLY A 97 -13.13 1.90 15.34
CA GLY A 97 -14.19 1.24 16.13
C GLY A 97 -15.63 1.55 15.70
N LYS A 98 -15.83 2.20 14.54
CA LYS A 98 -17.15 2.41 13.93
C LYS A 98 -17.75 1.12 13.37
N ASP A 99 -16.93 0.09 13.15
CA ASP A 99 -17.32 -1.22 12.66
C ASP A 99 -17.36 -2.25 13.80
N ALA A 100 -18.51 -2.91 13.96
CA ALA A 100 -18.73 -3.95 14.97
C ALA A 100 -17.82 -5.19 14.80
N SER A 101 -17.04 -5.25 13.71
CA SER A 101 -16.08 -6.32 13.40
C SER A 101 -14.73 -6.16 14.08
N GLY A 102 -14.40 -4.99 14.65
CA GLY A 102 -13.05 -4.74 15.18
C GLY A 102 -11.98 -4.78 14.09
N SER A 103 -12.26 -4.20 12.92
CA SER A 103 -11.35 -4.25 11.78
C SER A 103 -10.02 -3.54 12.10
N GLU A 104 -8.92 -4.20 11.81
CA GLU A 104 -7.57 -3.63 11.98
C GLU A 104 -7.28 -2.53 10.96
N ILE A 105 -8.08 -2.43 9.88
CA ILE A 105 -7.99 -1.45 8.81
C ILE A 105 -9.38 -0.87 8.55
N VAL A 106 -9.48 0.46 8.52
CA VAL A 106 -10.70 1.18 8.15
C VAL A 106 -10.55 1.81 6.77
N THR A 107 -11.67 1.98 6.06
CA THR A 107 -11.69 2.59 4.72
C THR A 107 -12.82 3.59 4.63
N PHE A 108 -12.51 4.84 4.28
CA PHE A 108 -13.46 5.94 4.26
C PHE A 108 -13.01 7.06 3.31
N GLU A 109 -13.95 7.85 2.82
CA GLU A 109 -13.66 9.04 2.00
C GLU A 109 -12.95 10.11 2.84
N ASN A 110 -11.97 10.79 2.26
CA ASN A 110 -11.37 11.97 2.90
C ASN A 110 -12.39 13.11 3.06
N LEU A 111 -12.02 14.19 3.78
CA LEU A 111 -12.91 15.33 4.04
C LEU A 111 -13.49 15.96 2.76
N GLY A 112 -12.70 16.00 1.69
CA GLY A 112 -13.11 16.51 0.38
C GLY A 112 -13.95 15.54 -0.45
N ARG A 113 -14.03 14.27 -0.04
CA ARG A 113 -14.68 13.16 -0.75
C ARG A 113 -14.18 12.93 -2.17
N ASP A 114 -12.92 13.28 -2.42
CA ASP A 114 -12.23 13.08 -3.70
C ASP A 114 -11.16 11.98 -3.63
N ALA A 115 -10.94 11.41 -2.43
CA ALA A 115 -10.06 10.26 -2.24
C ALA A 115 -10.66 9.25 -1.24
N MET A 116 -10.41 7.96 -1.52
CA MET A 116 -10.65 6.88 -0.56
C MET A 116 -9.38 6.65 0.26
N LEU A 117 -9.47 6.77 1.58
CA LEU A 117 -8.38 6.49 2.50
C LEU A 117 -8.48 5.06 3.00
N VAL A 118 -7.36 4.34 3.01
CA VAL A 118 -7.22 3.01 3.62
C VAL A 118 -6.23 3.15 4.78
N VAL A 119 -6.74 3.12 6.01
CA VAL A 119 -6.01 3.55 7.20
C VAL A 119 -5.89 2.40 8.21
N PRO A 120 -4.67 2.05 8.66
CA PRO A 120 -4.50 1.06 9.72
C PRO A 120 -4.87 1.64 11.09
N CYS A 121 -5.63 0.88 11.88
CA CYS A 121 -5.93 1.20 13.27
C CYS A 121 -4.67 1.02 14.15
N PRO A 122 -4.38 1.91 15.11
CA PRO A 122 -3.19 1.80 15.94
C PRO A 122 -3.32 0.70 17.00
N ILE A 123 -2.95 -0.54 16.66
CA ILE A 123 -3.00 -1.72 17.54
C ILE A 123 -1.63 -2.12 18.13
N ALA A 124 -0.59 -1.34 17.83
CA ALA A 124 0.77 -1.50 18.32
C ALA A 124 1.36 -0.14 18.77
N GLU A 125 2.66 -0.09 19.05
CA GLU A 125 3.35 1.16 19.39
C GLU A 125 3.11 2.26 18.34
N GLN A 126 2.73 3.45 18.81
CA GLN A 126 2.30 4.56 17.96
C GLN A 126 3.32 4.96 16.89
N ILE A 127 4.62 4.85 17.20
CA ILE A 127 5.71 5.18 16.26
C ILE A 127 5.67 4.33 14.98
N ARG A 128 5.05 3.14 15.03
CA ARG A 128 4.87 2.26 13.87
C ARG A 128 3.85 2.83 12.87
N TYR A 129 3.01 3.78 13.28
CA TYR A 129 1.95 4.36 12.46
C TYR A 129 2.27 5.78 11.94
N THR A 130 3.51 6.26 12.15
CA THR A 130 3.94 7.60 11.71
C THR A 130 4.05 7.73 10.19
N HIS A 131 4.59 6.71 9.51
CA HIS A 131 4.76 6.69 8.06
C HIS A 131 4.85 5.25 7.55
N LEU A 132 4.65 5.05 6.23
CA LEU A 132 4.59 3.72 5.61
C LEU A 132 5.82 2.85 5.94
N GLY A 133 7.03 3.42 5.85
CA GLY A 133 8.27 2.69 6.18
C GLY A 133 8.38 2.19 7.63
N ALA A 134 7.80 2.89 8.61
CA ALA A 134 7.75 2.43 10.01
C ALA A 134 6.67 1.35 10.16
N PHE A 135 5.56 1.51 9.45
CA PHE A 135 4.45 0.58 9.46
C PHE A 135 4.84 -0.78 8.91
N VAL A 136 5.35 -0.86 7.68
CA VAL A 136 5.68 -2.15 7.03
C VAL A 136 6.80 -2.91 7.75
N ARG A 137 7.73 -2.20 8.41
CA ARG A 137 8.85 -2.80 9.14
C ARG A 137 8.54 -3.14 10.60
N GLY A 138 7.57 -2.47 11.21
CA GLY A 138 7.34 -2.51 12.65
C GLY A 138 5.96 -2.98 13.08
N ALA A 139 4.90 -2.76 12.31
CA ALA A 139 3.54 -3.15 12.70
C ALA A 139 3.36 -4.69 12.69
N PRO A 140 2.32 -5.23 13.35
CA PRO A 140 2.00 -6.65 13.26
C PRO A 140 1.85 -7.09 11.81
N GLN A 141 2.56 -8.14 11.40
CA GLN A 141 2.60 -8.59 10.00
C GLN A 141 1.20 -8.88 9.43
N ALA A 142 0.32 -9.47 10.25
CA ALA A 142 -1.08 -9.71 9.89
C ALA A 142 -1.78 -8.42 9.46
N GLN A 143 -1.58 -7.32 10.19
CA GLN A 143 -2.16 -6.01 9.87
C GLN A 143 -1.61 -5.44 8.57
N VAL A 144 -0.31 -5.59 8.30
CA VAL A 144 0.30 -5.14 7.04
C VAL A 144 -0.30 -5.89 5.84
N HIS A 145 -0.52 -7.21 5.97
CA HIS A 145 -1.24 -7.97 4.96
C HIS A 145 -2.69 -7.51 4.79
N THR A 146 -3.39 -7.23 5.89
CA THR A 146 -4.77 -6.72 5.85
C THR A 146 -4.83 -5.36 5.15
N LEU A 147 -3.85 -4.47 5.37
CA LEU A 147 -3.74 -3.18 4.67
C LEU A 147 -3.65 -3.37 3.16
N LEU A 148 -2.74 -4.25 2.68
CA LEU A 148 -2.59 -4.51 1.26
C LEU A 148 -3.84 -5.17 0.65
N SER A 149 -4.51 -6.05 1.39
CA SER A 149 -5.79 -6.64 0.96
C SER A 149 -6.88 -5.57 0.83
N ALA A 150 -6.97 -4.67 1.80
CA ALA A 150 -7.90 -3.54 1.78
C ALA A 150 -7.59 -2.56 0.63
N LEU A 151 -6.31 -2.30 0.34
CA LEU A 151 -5.87 -1.53 -0.81
C LEU A 151 -6.37 -2.16 -2.13
N GLY A 152 -6.16 -3.46 -2.31
CA GLY A 152 -6.66 -4.18 -3.48
C GLY A 152 -8.19 -4.07 -3.64
N ARG A 153 -8.93 -4.17 -2.54
CA ARG A 153 -10.39 -4.00 -2.51
C ARG A 153 -10.84 -2.57 -2.83
N ALA A 154 -10.15 -1.56 -2.31
CA ALA A 154 -10.48 -0.15 -2.52
C ALA A 154 -10.25 0.27 -3.98
N VAL A 155 -9.20 -0.27 -4.60
CA VAL A 155 -8.85 0.00 -6.00
C VAL A 155 -9.73 -0.80 -6.97
N TRP A 156 -10.05 -2.05 -6.64
CA TRP A 156 -10.88 -2.93 -7.47
C TRP A 156 -12.07 -3.46 -6.67
N PRO A 157 -13.08 -2.61 -6.40
CA PRO A 157 -14.27 -3.04 -5.68
C PRO A 157 -14.97 -4.15 -6.46
N VAL A 158 -15.50 -5.15 -5.76
CA VAL A 158 -16.14 -6.34 -6.33
C VAL A 158 -17.27 -5.99 -7.31
N SER A 159 -17.85 -4.79 -7.21
CA SER A 159 -18.83 -4.22 -8.15
C SER A 159 -18.28 -3.83 -9.53
N ALA A 160 -16.96 -3.84 -9.73
CA ALA A 160 -16.30 -3.70 -11.04
C ALA A 160 -16.09 -5.04 -11.77
N ILE A 161 -16.50 -6.16 -11.15
CA ILE A 161 -16.70 -7.42 -11.84
C ILE A 161 -18.11 -7.32 -12.44
N ASP A 162 -18.19 -7.11 -13.75
CA ASP A 162 -19.44 -7.27 -14.47
C ASP A 162 -20.00 -8.67 -14.15
N PRO A 163 -21.18 -8.80 -13.53
CA PRO A 163 -21.81 -10.10 -13.32
C PRO A 163 -22.26 -10.73 -14.65
N PHE A 164 -22.16 -10.00 -15.77
CA PHE A 164 -22.45 -10.46 -17.11
C PHE A 164 -21.25 -10.17 -18.02
N GLY A 165 -20.30 -11.12 -18.07
CA GLY A 165 -19.32 -11.15 -19.17
C GLY A 165 -20.00 -11.25 -20.54
#